data_AF-A0A4P6UFU2-F1
#
_entry.id   AF-A0A4P6UFU2-F1
#
_cell.length_a   1.000
_cell.length_b   1.000
_cell.length_c   1.000
_cell.angle_alpha   90.00
_cell.angle_beta   90.00
_cell.angle_gamma   90.00
#
_symmetry.space_group_name_H-M   'P 1'
#
loop_
_entity.id
_entity.type
_entity.pdbx_description
1 polymer ?
#
loop_
_entity_poly.entity_id
_entity_poly.type
_entity_poly.pdbx_seq_one_letter_code
_entity_poly.pdbx_strand_id
1 'polypeptide(L)' 'MKPLHRFFTEHPATVGENYLQHLGSALSFAGPLLLAGACVFLHALLPFLFPRTASRIVIRLHARMVTNRARSPAVGR' A
#
# COMPACT_ATOMS: atom_id res chain seq x y z
N MET A 1 19.88 23.83 -0.28
CA MET A 1 18.84 22.98 0.36
C MET A 1 17.75 22.75 -0.66
N LYS A 2 17.45 21.50 -1.05
CA LYS A 2 16.37 21.23 -2.02
C LYS A 2 15.01 21.44 -1.32
N PRO A 3 14.04 22.12 -1.94
CA PRO A 3 12.74 22.39 -1.31
C PRO A 3 12.01 21.06 -1.03
N LEU A 4 11.43 20.91 0.16
CA LEU A 4 10.70 19.69 0.57
C LEU A 4 9.64 19.26 -0.45
N HIS A 5 9.01 20.22 -1.13
CA HIS A 5 8.01 19.98 -2.16
C HIS A 5 8.50 19.05 -3.29
N ARG A 6 9.80 19.07 -3.63
CA ARG A 6 10.36 18.17 -4.65
C ARG A 6 10.23 16.69 -4.27
N PHE A 7 10.36 16.32 -2.99
CA PHE A 7 10.21 14.91 -2.60
C PHE A 7 8.77 14.41 -2.81
N PHE A 8 7.79 15.29 -2.62
CA PHE A 8 6.38 14.96 -2.79
C PHE A 8 5.92 14.97 -4.25
N THR A 9 6.62 15.66 -5.15
CA THR A 9 6.24 15.73 -6.57
C THR A 9 7.15 14.90 -7.49
N GLU A 10 8.44 14.77 -7.20
CA GLU A 10 9.38 13.97 -8.00
C GLU A 10 9.02 12.48 -7.92
N HIS A 11 8.62 11.95 -6.75
CA HIS A 11 8.28 10.53 -6.61
C HIS A 11 7.02 10.11 -7.39
N PRO A 12 5.83 10.76 -7.22
CA PRO A 12 4.66 10.45 -8.05
C PRO A 12 4.93 10.58 -9.56
N ALA A 13 5.73 11.59 -9.95
CA ALA A 13 6.10 11.79 -11.35
C ALA A 13 6.90 10.62 -11.94
N THR A 14 7.74 9.92 -11.14
CA THR A 14 8.49 8.73 -11.61
C THR A 14 7.60 7.54 -11.96
N VAL A 15 6.37 7.51 -11.43
CA VAL A 15 5.37 6.46 -11.71
C VAL A 15 4.21 6.97 -12.57
N GLY A 16 4.30 8.19 -13.10
CA GLY A 16 3.29 8.78 -13.99
C GLY A 16 2.01 9.23 -13.29
N GLU A 17 2.02 9.40 -11.96
CA GLU A 17 0.85 9.81 -11.17
C GLU A 17 1.00 11.27 -10.70
N ASN A 18 -0.14 11.99 -10.61
CA ASN A 18 -0.14 13.24 -9.84
C ASN A 18 -0.17 12.94 -8.33
N TYR A 19 0.19 13.93 -7.51
CA TYR A 19 0.30 13.76 -6.06
C TYR A 19 -0.98 13.20 -5.41
N LEU A 20 -2.17 13.66 -5.82
CA LEU A 20 -3.44 13.20 -5.23
C LEU A 20 -3.79 11.77 -5.66
N GLN A 21 -3.49 11.40 -6.91
CA GLN A 21 -3.64 10.03 -7.40
C GLN A 21 -2.74 9.08 -6.60
N HIS A 22 -1.46 9.43 -6.47
CA HIS A 22 -0.49 8.64 -5.73
C HIS A 22 -0.85 8.53 -4.24
N LEU A 23 -1.23 9.65 -3.62
CA LEU A 23 -1.66 9.70 -2.22
C LEU A 23 -2.91 8.83 -1.99
N GLY A 24 -3.93 8.96 -2.84
CA GLY A 24 -5.15 8.14 -2.73
C GLY A 24 -4.87 6.64 -2.93
N SER A 25 -4.03 6.31 -3.92
CA SER A 25 -3.57 4.94 -4.15
C SER A 25 -2.85 4.39 -2.92
N ALA A 26 -1.84 5.10 -2.42
CA ALA A 26 -1.07 4.73 -1.23
C ALA A 26 -1.95 4.56 0.01
N LEU A 27 -2.85 5.50 0.29
CA LEU A 27 -3.78 5.44 1.42
C LEU A 27 -4.73 4.24 1.32
N SER A 28 -5.13 3.84 0.12
CA SER A 28 -5.98 2.65 -0.10
C SER A 28 -5.30 1.32 0.26
N PHE A 29 -3.96 1.30 0.33
CA PHE A 29 -3.17 0.17 0.83
C PHE A 29 -2.82 0.35 2.31
N ALA A 30 -2.50 1.57 2.74
CA ALA A 30 -2.07 1.87 4.10
C ALA A 30 -3.13 1.49 5.16
N GLY A 31 -4.39 1.87 4.96
CA GLY A 31 -5.45 1.61 5.94
C GLY A 31 -5.61 0.11 6.29
N PRO A 32 -5.85 -0.77 5.30
CA PRO A 32 -5.92 -2.20 5.56
C PRO A 32 -4.61 -2.79 6.09
N LEU A 33 -3.44 -2.29 5.65
CA LEU A 33 -2.15 -2.78 6.15
C LEU A 33 -1.95 -2.48 7.64
N LEU A 34 -2.32 -1.27 8.08
CA LEU A 34 -2.33 -0.88 9.50
C LEU A 34 -3.28 -1.75 10.30
N LEU A 35 -4.47 -2.04 9.77
CA LEU A 35 -5.42 -2.95 10.41
C LEU A 35 -4.84 -4.36 10.54
N ALA A 36 -4.19 -4.89 9.50
CA ALA A 36 -3.54 -6.20 9.55
C ALA A 36 -2.43 -6.23 10.62
N GLY A 37 -1.63 -5.16 10.73
CA GLY A 37 -0.63 -5.00 11.77
C GLY A 37 -1.24 -4.97 13.18
N ALA A 38 -2.31 -4.21 13.38
CA ALA A 38 -3.04 -4.19 14.65
C ALA A 38 -3.62 -5.57 15.01
N CYS A 39 -4.20 -6.29 14.04
CA CYS A 39 -4.69 -7.64 14.25
C CYS A 39 -3.56 -8.60 14.67
N VAL A 40 -2.41 -8.56 14.02
CA VAL A 40 -1.28 -9.45 14.35
C VAL A 40 -0.67 -9.10 15.71
N PHE A 41 -0.61 -7.82 16.05
CA PHE A 41 -0.16 -7.35 17.36
C PHE A 41 -1.07 -7.87 18.47
N LEU A 42 -2.39 -7.71 18.32
CA LEU A 42 -3.36 -8.23 19.28
C LEU A 42 -3.35 -9.76 19.33
N HIS A 43 -3.18 -10.45 18.21
CA HIS A 43 -3.05 -11.91 18.17
C HIS A 43 -1.78 -12.40 18.89
N ALA A 44 -0.66 -11.69 18.76
CA ALA A 44 0.57 -12.02 19.47
C ALA A 44 0.42 -11.91 21.00
N LEU A 45 -0.42 -10.98 21.48
CA LEU A 45 -0.76 -10.87 22.90
C LEU A 45 -1.85 -11.87 23.32
N LEU A 46 -2.82 -12.12 22.44
CA LEU A 46 -4.03 -12.92 22.69
C LEU A 46 -4.23 -13.89 21.51
N PRO A 47 -3.65 -15.10 21.55
CA PRO A 47 -3.55 -16.01 20.39
C PRO A 47 -4.89 -16.53 19.84
N PHE A 48 -6.00 -16.26 20.53
CA PHE A 48 -7.35 -16.60 20.07
C PHE A 48 -8.01 -15.47 19.26
N LEU A 49 -7.48 -14.25 19.28
CA LEU A 49 -8.04 -13.12 18.52
C LEU A 49 -7.54 -13.13 17.07
N PHE A 50 -8.42 -12.86 16.11
CA PHE A 50 -8.06 -12.62 14.70
C PHE A 50 -7.19 -13.68 13.99
N PRO A 51 -7.36 -15.01 14.23
CA PRO A 51 -6.44 -16.05 13.76
C PRO A 51 -6.25 -16.14 12.24
N ARG A 52 -7.16 -15.56 11.45
CA ARG A 52 -7.07 -15.53 9.97
C ARG A 52 -7.25 -14.14 9.39
N THR A 53 -7.51 -13.12 10.21
CA THR A 53 -7.90 -11.79 9.72
C THR A 53 -6.74 -11.07 9.07
N ALA A 54 -5.58 -11.01 9.74
CA ALA A 54 -4.38 -10.37 9.21
C ALA A 54 -3.96 -11.01 7.88
N SER A 55 -3.89 -12.34 7.82
CA SER A 55 -3.52 -13.07 6.60
C SER A 55 -4.48 -12.81 5.44
N ARG A 56 -5.80 -12.80 5.68
CA ARG A 56 -6.80 -12.48 4.64
C ARG A 56 -6.62 -11.07 4.09
N ILE A 57 -6.33 -10.09 4.95
CA ILE A 57 -6.07 -8.71 4.53
C ILE A 57 -4.81 -8.64 3.65
N VAL A 58 -3.71 -9.26 4.10
CA VAL A 58 -2.45 -9.28 3.33
C VAL A 58 -2.63 -9.97 1.99
N ILE A 59 -3.32 -11.12 1.92
CA ILE A 59 -3.61 -11.82 0.66
C ILE A 59 -4.40 -10.92 -0.29
N ARG A 60 -5.42 -10.21 0.21
CA ARG A 60 -6.22 -9.28 -0.60
C ARG A 60 -5.37 -8.11 -1.12
N LEU A 61 -4.52 -7.52 -0.28
CA LEU A 61 -3.62 -6.44 -0.68
C LEU A 61 -2.58 -6.92 -1.69
N HIS A 62 -2.03 -8.11 -1.50
CA HIS A 62 -1.10 -8.73 -2.44
C HIS A 62 -1.75 -8.99 -3.80
N ALA A 63 -2.97 -9.56 -3.82
CA ALA A 63 -3.71 -9.75 -5.06
C ALA A 63 -3.97 -8.41 -5.78
N ARG A 64 -4.36 -7.35 -5.05
CA ARG A 64 -4.50 -6.00 -5.62
C ARG A 64 -3.18 -5.47 -6.20
N MET A 65 -2.07 -5.68 -5.50
CA MET A 65 -0.74 -5.24 -5.95
C MET A 65 -0.33 -5.93 -7.26
N VAL A 66 -0.55 -7.24 -7.37
CA VAL A 66 -0.24 -8.02 -8.58
C VAL A 66 -1.14 -7.61 -9.74
N THR A 67 -2.46 -7.49 -9.52
CA THR A 67 -3.41 -7.07 -10.56
C THR A 67 -3.13 -5.66 -11.07
N ASN A 68 -2.80 -4.72 -10.19
CA ASN A 68 -2.45 -3.35 -10.58
C ASN A 68 -1.11 -3.30 -11.33
N ARG A 69 -0.11 -4.11 -10.93
CA ARG A 69 1.16 -4.22 -11.67
C ARG A 69 0.96 -4.77 -13.09
N ALA A 70 0.09 -5.76 -13.27
CA ALA A 70 -0.23 -6.31 -14.59
C ALA A 70 -0.92 -5.30 -15.53
N ARG A 71 -1.56 -4.26 -14.98
CA ARG A 71 -2.16 -3.16 -15.75
C ARG A 71 -1.20 -2.04 -16.12
N SER A 72 0.02 -2.04 -15.59
CA SER A 72 1.10 -1.16 -16.06
C SER A 72 1.92 -1.93 -17.09
N PRO A 73 1.54 -1.92 -18.39
CA PRO A 73 2.51 -2.29 -19.41
C PRO A 73 3.65 -1.29 -19.29
N ALA A 74 4.88 -1.77 -19.45
CA ALA A 74 6.06 -0.91 -19.51
C ALA A 74 5.79 0.26 -20.47
N VAL A 75 5.69 1.47 -19.93
CA VAL A 75 5.99 2.67 -20.70
C VAL A 75 7.47 2.55 -21.06
N GLY A 76 7.72 2.29 -22.34
CA GLY A 76 9.05 2.38 -22.95
C GLY A 76 9.75 1.06 -23.23
N ARG A 77 9.52 0.51 -24.43
CA ARG A 77 10.61 0.22 -25.35
C ARG A 77 10.34 0.93 -26.67
#